data_AF-A0A7C4R9M4-F1
#
_entry.id   AF-A0A7C4R9M4-F1
#
_cell.length_a   1.000
_cell.length_b   1.000
_cell.length_c   1.000
_cell.angle_alpha   90.00
_cell.angle_beta   90.00
_cell.angle_gamma   90.00
#
_symmetry.space_group_name_H-M   'P 1'
#
loop_
_entity.id
_entity.type
_entity.pdbx_description
1 polymer ?
#
loop_
_entity_poly.entity_id
_entity_poly.type
_entity_poly.pdbx_seq_one_letter_code
_entity_poly.pdbx_strand_id
1 'polypeptide(L)' 'MIDVFKDRSDINEKVARYQVEHIVGVRGGRTKYKPPSCSKMKTYGLCIEDGRYCPRNIRNPLKYRLEKTQAQGMGLKL' A
#
# COMPACT_ATOMS: atom_id res chain seq x y z
N MET A 1 9.57 4.48 8.37
CA MET A 1 8.32 3.84 7.87
C MET A 1 7.21 3.91 8.91
N ILE A 2 7.51 3.69 10.19
CA ILE A 2 6.53 3.89 11.28
C ILE A 2 6.12 5.36 11.42
N ASP A 3 6.99 6.28 11.02
CA ASP A 3 6.78 7.74 11.04
C ASP A 3 5.54 8.19 10.25
N VAL A 4 5.06 7.39 9.27
CA VAL A 4 3.84 7.68 8.52
C VAL A 4 2.59 7.66 9.42
N PHE A 5 2.66 6.97 10.55
CA PHE A 5 1.55 6.86 11.50
C PHE A 5 1.66 7.83 12.68
N LYS A 6 2.73 8.63 12.76
CA LYS A 6 3.06 9.45 13.96
C LYS A 6 1.99 10.49 14.31
N ASP A 7 1.24 10.96 13.31
CA ASP A 7 0.22 12.00 13.48
C ASP A 7 -1.12 11.43 14.01
N ARG A 8 -1.21 10.11 14.19
CA ARG A 8 -2.37 9.48 14.82
C ARG A 8 -2.22 9.48 16.33
N SER A 9 -3.23 10.02 17.02
CA SER A 9 -3.26 10.14 18.48
C SER A 9 -3.25 8.81 19.23
N ASP A 10 -3.63 7.72 18.58
CA ASP A 10 -3.75 6.37 19.13
C ASP A 10 -2.60 5.43 18.74
N ILE A 11 -1.54 5.94 18.11
CA ILE A 11 -0.45 5.09 17.64
C ILE A 11 0.29 4.43 18.81
N ASN A 12 0.37 3.09 18.77
CA ASN A 12 1.35 2.34 19.54
C ASN A 12 2.51 1.90 18.64
N GLU A 13 3.65 2.56 18.79
CA GLU A 13 4.81 2.36 17.93
C GLU A 13 5.32 0.90 17.92
N LYS A 14 5.30 0.25 19.09
CA LYS A 14 5.75 -1.15 19.22
C LYS A 14 4.87 -2.10 18.43
N VAL A 15 3.55 -1.90 18.50
CA VAL A 15 2.58 -2.72 17.76
C VAL A 15 2.71 -2.45 16.26
N ALA A 16 2.74 -1.18 15.85
CA ALA A 16 2.90 -0.80 14.44
C ALA A 16 4.19 -1.38 13.84
N ARG A 17 5.30 -1.30 14.58
CA ARG A 17 6.59 -1.87 14.17
C ARG A 17 6.52 -3.37 13.97
N TYR A 18 5.93 -4.09 14.92
CA TYR A 18 5.73 -5.53 14.79
C TYR A 18 4.91 -5.88 13.53
N GLN A 19 3.83 -5.14 13.26
CA GLN A 19 2.99 -5.39 12.08
C GLN A 19 3.76 -5.17 10.77
N VAL A 20 4.49 -4.06 10.65
CA VAL A 20 5.32 -3.78 9.47
C VAL A 20 6.37 -4.86 9.28
N GLU A 21 7.09 -5.21 10.35
CA GLU A 21 8.12 -6.24 10.33
C GLU A 21 7.58 -7.63 9.96
N HIS A 22 6.36 -7.96 10.41
CA HIS A 22 5.69 -9.21 10.04
C HIS A 22 5.32 -9.24 8.55
N ILE A 23 4.75 -8.14 8.03
CA ILE A 23 4.36 -8.04 6.60
C ILE A 23 5.57 -8.20 5.67
N VAL A 24 6.70 -7.57 6.01
CA VAL A 24 7.95 -7.64 5.21
C VAL A 24 8.78 -8.90 5.50
N GLY A 25 8.31 -9.78 6.39
CA GLY A 25 8.89 -11.09 6.66
C GLY A 25 10.16 -11.09 7.52
N VAL A 26 10.39 -10.06 8.34
CA VAL A 26 11.54 -10.00 9.27
C VAL A 26 11.19 -10.43 10.69
N ARG A 27 9.89 -10.60 11.00
CA ARG A 27 9.36 -11.16 12.26
C ARG A 27 8.39 -12.32 11.98
N GLY A 28 8.12 -13.12 13.00
CA GLY A 28 7.15 -14.23 12.94
C GLY A 28 7.54 -15.32 11.95
N GLY A 29 6.57 -15.81 11.16
CA GLY A 29 6.73 -16.89 10.18
C GLY A 29 7.58 -16.54 8.95
N ARG A 30 8.24 -15.36 8.92
CA ARG A 30 9.14 -14.88 7.87
C ARG A 30 8.55 -14.87 6.45
N THR A 31 7.23 -14.92 6.34
CA THR A 31 6.53 -14.84 5.06
C THR A 31 6.55 -13.39 4.56
N LYS A 32 7.02 -13.18 3.34
CA LYS A 32 6.95 -11.87 2.67
C LYS A 32 5.60 -11.72 1.98
N TYR A 33 4.67 -11.04 2.62
CA TYR A 33 3.34 -10.86 2.07
C TYR A 33 3.36 -9.85 0.92
N LYS A 34 2.72 -10.22 -0.19
CA LYS A 34 2.45 -9.32 -1.31
C LYS A 34 1.01 -8.85 -1.27
N PRO A 35 0.69 -7.67 -1.82
CA PRO A 35 -0.68 -7.26 -2.02
C PRO A 35 -1.51 -8.34 -2.74
N PRO A 36 -2.77 -8.57 -2.33
CA PRO A 36 -3.66 -9.52 -2.98
C PRO A 36 -3.95 -9.13 -4.44
N SER A 37 -4.40 -10.09 -5.26
CA SER A 37 -4.87 -9.80 -6.62
C SER A 37 -6.12 -8.92 -6.62
N CYS A 38 -6.44 -8.26 -7.74
CA CYS A 38 -7.65 -7.43 -7.84
C CYS A 38 -8.92 -8.23 -7.50
N SER A 39 -9.01 -9.49 -7.96
CA SER A 39 -10.13 -10.38 -7.63
C SER A 39 -10.22 -10.65 -6.12
N LYS A 40 -9.09 -10.90 -5.44
CA LYS A 40 -9.07 -11.09 -3.99
C LYS A 40 -9.42 -9.80 -3.24
N MET A 41 -8.91 -8.65 -3.69
CA MET A 41 -9.27 -7.34 -3.11
C MET A 41 -10.78 -7.09 -3.19
N LYS A 42 -11.40 -7.44 -4.31
CA LYS A 42 -12.85 -7.37 -4.49
C LYS A 42 -13.60 -8.30 -3.52
N THR A 43 -13.20 -9.56 -3.41
CA THR A 43 -13.77 -10.49 -2.42
C THR A 43 -13.62 -9.97 -0.98
N TYR A 44 -12.53 -9.27 -0.66
CA TYR A 44 -12.29 -8.69 0.66
C TYR A 44 -12.97 -7.34 0.89
N GLY A 45 -13.69 -6.79 -0.10
CA GLY A 45 -14.32 -5.48 0.02
C GLY A 45 -13.34 -4.30 0.06
N LEU A 46 -12.11 -4.48 -0.43
CA LEU A 46 -11.06 -3.46 -0.40
C LEU A 46 -11.15 -2.46 -1.57
N CYS A 47 -12.02 -2.72 -2.55
CA CYS A 47 -12.16 -1.88 -3.74
C CYS A 47 -13.26 -0.82 -3.54
N ILE A 48 -12.92 0.46 -3.77
CA ILE A 48 -13.89 1.55 -3.83
C ILE A 48 -14.85 1.31 -4.99
N GLU A 49 -16.16 1.39 -4.73
CA GLU A 49 -17.22 1.12 -5.72
C GLU A 49 -16.96 -0.17 -6.52
N ASP A 50 -16.53 -1.24 -5.84
CA ASP A 50 -16.26 -2.54 -6.46
C ASP A 50 -15.19 -2.49 -7.59
N GLY A 51 -14.31 -1.48 -7.52
CA GLY A 51 -13.22 -1.27 -8.48
C GLY A 51 -13.68 -0.64 -9.78
N ARG A 52 -14.79 0.10 -9.78
CA ARG A 52 -15.35 0.79 -10.96
C ARG A 52 -14.30 1.61 -11.74
N TYR A 53 -13.38 2.25 -11.02
CA TYR A 53 -12.35 3.13 -11.59
C TYR A 53 -11.04 2.40 -11.95
N CYS A 54 -10.94 1.09 -11.68
CA CYS A 54 -9.74 0.34 -11.98
C CYS A 54 -9.64 0.02 -13.49
N PRO A 55 -8.45 0.13 -14.12
CA PRO A 55 -8.26 -0.32 -15.50
C PRO A 55 -8.60 -1.80 -15.66
N ARG A 56 -9.45 -2.12 -16.64
CA ARG A 56 -9.98 -3.49 -16.84
C ARG A 56 -8.90 -4.51 -17.23
N ASN A 57 -7.78 -4.07 -17.77
CA ASN A 57 -6.64 -4.90 -18.15
C ASN A 57 -5.68 -5.22 -16.99
N ILE A 58 -5.84 -4.59 -15.81
CA ILE A 58 -4.96 -4.81 -14.66
C ILE A 58 -5.57 -5.85 -13.71
N ARG A 59 -4.92 -7.02 -13.63
CA ARG A 59 -5.36 -8.15 -12.76
C ARG A 59 -4.69 -8.19 -11.39
N ASN A 60 -3.60 -7.45 -11.21
CA ASN A 60 -2.87 -7.36 -9.95
C ASN A 60 -2.52 -5.89 -9.67
N PRO A 61 -2.76 -5.36 -8.45
CA PRO A 61 -2.48 -3.97 -8.13
C PRO A 61 -1.01 -3.59 -8.33
N LEU A 62 -0.06 -4.53 -8.23
CA LEU A 62 1.36 -4.29 -8.48
C LEU A 62 1.68 -4.00 -9.97
N LYS A 63 0.72 -4.18 -10.88
CA LYS A 63 0.85 -3.83 -12.29
C LYS A 63 0.41 -2.40 -12.60
N TYR A 64 -0.18 -1.69 -11.64
CA TYR A 64 -0.26 -0.23 -11.74
C TYR A 64 1.19 0.26 -11.79
N ARG A 65 1.65 0.59 -12.99
CA ARG A 65 2.79 1.48 -13.12
C ARG A 65 2.26 2.80 -12.60
N LEU A 66 2.88 3.31 -11.55
CA LEU A 66 2.94 4.75 -11.41
C LEU A 66 3.57 5.19 -12.73
N GLU A 67 2.80 5.84 -13.60
CA GLU A 67 3.42 6.62 -14.67
C GLU A 67 4.51 7.41 -13.96
N LYS A 68 5.76 7.24 -14.41
CA LYS A 68 6.86 8.05 -13.91
C LYS A 68 6.32 9.46 -13.92
N THR A 69 6.18 10.03 -12.74
CA THR A 69 5.48 11.27 -12.51
C THR A 69 5.91 12.26 -13.59
N GLN A 70 4.99 13.15 -13.97
CA GLN A 70 5.34 14.53 -14.27
C GLN A 70 6.10 15.16 -13.07
N ALA A 71 7.23 14.57 -12.68
CA ALA A 71 8.23 15.03 -11.72
C ALA A 71 9.46 15.53 -12.50
N GLN A 72 9.19 16.18 -13.62
CA GLN A 72 10.01 17.24 -14.18
C GLN A 72 9.04 18.39 -14.43
N GLY A 73 8.82 19.25 -13.42
CA GLY A 73 7.94 20.41 -13.63
C GLY A 73 7.32 21.12 -12.42
N MET A 74 7.48 20.66 -11.18
CA MET A 74 7.17 21.50 -10.01
C MET A 74 8.47 21.96 -9.37
N GLY A 75 9.09 22.95 -10.03
CA GLY A 75 10.08 23.79 -9.38
C GLY A 75 9.44 24.41 -8.15
N LEU A 76 10.00 24.10 -6.99
CA LEU A 76 9.93 24.94 -5.80
C LEU A 76 10.45 26.32 -6.24
N LYS A 77 9.56 27.27 -6.54
CA LYS A 77 9.94 28.68 -6.57
C LYS A 77 10.01 29.12 -5.11
N LEU A 78 11.25 29.30 -4.65
CA LEU A 78 11.57 30.36 -3.69
C LEU A 78 11.21 31.71 -4.31
#